data_AF-G4HNR4-F1
#
_entry.id   AF-G4HNR4-F1
#
_cell.length_a   1.000
_cell.length_b   1.000
_cell.length_c   1.000
_cell.angle_alpha   90.00
_cell.angle_beta   90.00
_cell.angle_gamma   90.00
#
_symmetry.space_group_name_H-M   'P 1'
#
loop_
_entity.id
_entity.type
_entity.pdbx_description
1 polymer ?
#
loop_
_entity_poly.entity_id
_entity_poly.type
_entity_poly.pdbx_seq_one_letter_code
_entity_poly.pdbx_strand_id
1 'polypeptide(L)'
;MRFRWMRQTSRSACVSAIVTRSLLKNIDVEIALDMSLPHYAVNPESLSKLERKRVLKEASENLKRIEESRRSGTSYQRRRG
;
A
#
# COMPACT_ATOMS: atom_id res chain seq x y z
N MET A 1 19.10 -2.47 -16.92
CA MET A 1 19.39 -1.51 -15.83
C MET A 1 18.87 -2.08 -14.51
N ARG A 2 19.25 -1.56 -13.34
CA ARG A 2 18.81 -2.10 -12.03
C ARG A 2 17.62 -1.29 -11.49
N PHE A 3 16.71 -1.98 -10.79
CA PHE A 3 15.64 -1.34 -10.01
C PHE A 3 16.25 -0.48 -8.90
N ARG A 4 15.71 0.73 -8.73
CA ARG A 4 15.96 1.57 -7.55
C ARG A 4 14.75 2.42 -7.22
N TRP A 5 14.51 2.64 -5.94
CA TRP A 5 13.60 3.69 -5.48
C TRP A 5 14.15 5.06 -5.88
N MET A 6 13.28 5.99 -6.30
CA MET A 6 13.72 7.32 -6.75
C MET A 6 14.36 8.14 -5.63
N ARG A 7 13.80 8.05 -4.41
CA ARG A 7 14.26 8.72 -3.20
C ARG A 7 14.16 7.78 -2.01
N GLN A 8 14.80 8.14 -0.89
CA GLN A 8 14.72 7.37 0.36
C GLN A 8 13.28 7.16 0.85
N THR A 9 12.41 8.15 0.64
CA THR A 9 10.99 8.11 1.02
C THR A 9 10.07 7.53 -0.05
N SER A 10 10.58 7.17 -1.23
CA SER A 10 9.73 6.72 -2.34
C SER A 10 9.06 5.38 -2.06
N ARG A 11 9.71 4.47 -1.33
CA ARG A 11 9.13 3.17 -0.96
C ARG A 11 7.89 3.35 -0.09
N SER A 12 8.01 4.14 0.98
CA SER A 12 6.88 4.41 1.88
C SER A 12 5.78 5.21 1.18
N ALA A 13 6.14 6.19 0.35
CA ALA A 13 5.16 6.91 -0.48
C ALA A 13 4.41 5.99 -1.46
N CYS A 14 5.10 5.01 -2.06
CA CYS A 14 4.49 3.99 -2.91
C CYS A 14 3.51 3.11 -2.12
N VAL A 15 3.90 2.65 -0.92
CA VAL A 15 3.00 1.88 -0.04
C VAL A 15 1.74 2.69 0.32
N SER A 16 1.90 3.96 0.71
CA SER A 16 0.75 4.83 0.98
C SER A 16 -0.15 4.99 -0.23
N ALA A 17 0.43 5.19 -1.42
CA ALA A 17 -0.35 5.29 -2.66
C ALA A 17 -1.12 4.01 -2.97
N ILE A 18 -0.53 2.83 -2.75
CA ILE A 18 -1.20 1.52 -2.92
C ILE A 18 -2.42 1.43 -1.99
N VAL A 19 -2.22 1.71 -0.70
CA VAL A 19 -3.28 1.67 0.32
C VAL A 19 -4.40 2.64 -0.04
N THR A 20 -4.09 3.89 -0.38
CA THR A 20 -5.07 4.90 -0.77
C THR A 20 -5.84 4.49 -2.02
N ARG A 21 -5.17 3.99 -3.06
CA ARG A 21 -5.83 3.55 -4.29
C ARG A 21 -6.74 2.35 -4.04
N SER A 22 -6.28 1.37 -3.25
CA SER A 22 -7.08 0.20 -2.91
C SER A 22 -8.36 0.61 -2.16
N LEU A 23 -8.26 1.52 -1.19
CA LEU A 23 -9.42 2.02 -0.44
C LEU A 23 -10.39 2.86 -1.28
N LEU A 24 -9.88 3.77 -2.10
CA LEU A 24 -10.73 4.73 -2.84
C LEU A 24 -11.31 4.15 -4.12
N LYS A 25 -10.57 3.26 -4.80
CA LYS A 25 -10.97 2.69 -6.08
C LYS A 25 -11.46 1.24 -5.97
N ASN A 26 -11.43 0.66 -4.77
CA ASN A 26 -11.79 -0.73 -4.50
C ASN A 26 -11.07 -1.73 -5.43
N ILE A 27 -9.77 -1.49 -5.64
CA ILE A 27 -8.91 -2.35 -6.47
C ILE A 27 -7.94 -3.16 -5.60
N ASP A 28 -7.49 -4.29 -6.16
CA ASP A 28 -6.51 -5.15 -5.52
C ASP A 28 -5.16 -4.43 -5.33
N VAL A 29 -4.44 -4.79 -4.26
CA VAL A 29 -3.13 -4.23 -3.92
C VAL A 29 -2.07 -4.48 -4.99
N GLU A 30 -2.17 -5.57 -5.76
CA GLU A 30 -1.28 -5.84 -6.88
C GLU A 30 -1.49 -4.86 -8.02
N ILE A 31 -2.76 -4.63 -8.40
CA ILE A 31 -3.11 -3.66 -9.45
C ILE A 31 -2.70 -2.25 -8.99
N ALA A 32 -2.97 -1.91 -7.73
CA ALA A 32 -2.58 -0.62 -7.17
C ALA A 32 -1.06 -0.42 -7.12
N LEU A 33 -0.28 -1.49 -6.89
CA LEU A 33 1.18 -1.47 -6.99
C LEU A 33 1.62 -1.19 -8.43
N ASP A 34 1.11 -1.94 -9.40
CA ASP A 34 1.50 -1.81 -10.80
C ASP A 34 1.18 -0.40 -11.33
N MET A 35 0.07 0.20 -10.89
CA MET A 35 -0.28 1.59 -11.20
C MET A 35 0.59 2.64 -10.48
N SER A 36 1.15 2.33 -9.32
CA SER A 36 1.87 3.31 -8.49
C SER A 36 3.38 3.27 -8.75
N LEU A 37 3.93 2.08 -8.95
CA LEU A 37 5.37 1.81 -9.01
C LEU A 37 6.14 2.71 -10.02
N PRO A 38 5.63 2.98 -11.25
CA PRO A 38 6.33 3.84 -12.21
C PRO A 38 6.56 5.28 -11.72
N HIS A 39 5.77 5.76 -10.76
CA HIS A 39 5.91 7.11 -10.20
C HIS A 39 6.95 7.21 -9.07
N TYR A 40 7.39 6.08 -8.51
CA TYR A 40 8.24 6.03 -7.31
C TYR A 40 9.55 5.28 -7.52
N ALA A 41 9.70 4.55 -8.62
CA ALA A 41 10.88 3.76 -8.92
C ALA A 41 11.46 4.07 -10.31
N VAL A 42 12.77 3.92 -10.41
CA VAL A 42 13.49 3.86 -11.69
C VAL A 42 13.61 2.40 -12.08
N ASN A 43 13.29 2.07 -13.34
CA ASN A 43 13.23 0.71 -13.86
C ASN A 43 12.23 -0.17 -13.07
N PRO A 44 10.95 0.24 -12.98
CA PRO A 44 9.93 -0.48 -12.20
C PRO A 44 9.76 -1.95 -12.65
N GLU A 45 9.95 -2.23 -13.94
CA GLU A 45 9.90 -3.58 -14.52
C GLU A 45 11.00 -4.51 -14.01
N SER A 46 12.08 -3.94 -13.47
CA SER A 46 13.20 -4.67 -12.88
C SER A 46 12.99 -4.99 -11.39
N LEU A 47 11.80 -4.73 -10.83
CA LEU A 47 11.47 -5.01 -9.43
C LEU A 47 11.58 -6.51 -9.13
N SER A 48 12.39 -6.87 -8.14
CA SER A 48 12.52 -8.27 -7.73
C SER A 48 11.22 -8.83 -7.15
N LYS A 49 10.96 -10.13 -7.34
CA LYS A 49 9.81 -10.83 -6.75
C LYS A 49 9.78 -10.68 -5.22
N LEU A 50 10.95 -10.69 -4.57
CA LEU A 50 11.06 -10.53 -3.12
C LEU A 50 10.63 -9.13 -2.67
N GLU A 51 11.10 -8.08 -3.35
CA GLU A 51 10.71 -6.71 -3.00
C GLU A 51 9.23 -6.45 -3.33
N ARG A 52 8.71 -6.97 -4.44
CA ARG A 52 7.27 -6.96 -4.74
C ARG A 52 6.47 -7.56 -3.58
N LYS A 53 6.84 -8.75 -3.12
CA LYS A 53 6.19 -9.42 -1.99
C LYS A 53 6.26 -8.59 -0.70
N ARG A 54 7.39 -7.94 -0.42
CA ARG A 54 7.55 -7.08 0.76
C ARG A 54 6.62 -5.86 0.71
N VAL A 55 6.56 -5.17 -0.42
CA VAL A 55 5.71 -3.99 -0.61
C VAL A 55 4.22 -4.37 -0.50
N LEU A 56 3.80 -5.46 -1.14
CA LEU A 56 2.43 -5.95 -1.06
C LEU A 56 2.04 -6.36 0.36
N LYS A 57 2.92 -7.04 1.07
CA LYS A 57 2.70 -7.43 2.48
C LYS A 57 2.50 -6.19 3.35
N GLU A 58 3.35 -5.18 3.22
CA GLU A 58 3.25 -3.95 4.01
C GLU A 58 1.96 -3.17 3.70
N ALA A 59 1.58 -3.06 2.43
CA ALA A 59 0.32 -2.43 2.05
C ALA A 59 -0.90 -3.19 2.62
N SER A 60 -0.88 -4.52 2.56
CA SER A 60 -1.95 -5.37 3.09
C SER A 60 -2.07 -5.27 4.61
N GLU A 61 -0.94 -5.24 5.33
CA GLU A 61 -0.92 -5.03 6.78
C GLU A 61 -1.48 -3.65 7.16
N ASN A 62 -1.15 -2.61 6.40
CA ASN A 62 -1.71 -1.27 6.61
C ASN A 62 -3.23 -1.23 6.37
N LEU A 63 -3.72 -1.87 5.30
CA LEU A 63 -5.16 -1.99 5.05
C LEU A 63 -5.88 -2.71 6.20
N LYS A 64 -5.30 -3.81 6.68
CA LYS A 64 -5.84 -4.56 7.83
C LYS A 64 -5.90 -3.69 9.09
N ARG A 65 -4.84 -2.94 9.41
CA ARG A 65 -4.83 -2.00 10.55
C ARG A 65 -5.89 -0.92 10.42
N ILE A 66 -6.11 -0.39 9.21
CA ILE A 66 -7.15 0.61 8.95
C ILE A 66 -8.54 -0.02 9.18
N GLU A 67 -8.76 -1.24 8.70
CA GLU A 67 -10.02 -1.96 8.89
C GLU A 67 -10.29 -2.27 10.37
N GLU A 68 -9.29 -2.78 11.10
CA GLU A 68 -9.36 -3.03 12.54
C GLU A 68 -9.62 -1.75 13.33
N SER A 69 -8.99 -0.64 12.93
CA SER A 69 -9.22 0.69 13.53
C SER A 69 -10.64 1.17 13.27
N ARG A 70 -11.18 0.97 12.06
CA ARG A 70 -12.58 1.28 11.73
C ARG A 70 -13.55 0.45 12.56
N ARG A 71 -13.32 -0.86 12.69
CA ARG A 71 -14.14 -1.77 13.49
C ARG A 71 -14.08 -1.42 14.99
N SER A 72 -12.91 -1.09 15.52
CA SER A 72 -12.74 -0.70 16.93
C SER A 72 -13.31 0.69 17.24
N GLY A 73 -13.29 1.62 16.28
CA GLY A 73 -13.98 2.91 16.41
C GLY A 73 -15.51 2.76 16.46
N THR A 74 -16.08 1.80 15.73
CA THR A 74 -17.53 1.55 15.73
C THR A 74 -18.06 0.93 17.02
N SER A 75 -17.24 0.20 17.78
CA SER A 75 -17.66 -0.41 19.05
C SER A 75 -17.76 0.60 20.20
N TYR A 76 -17.04 1.73 20.13
CA TYR A 76 -17.12 2.80 21.13
C TYR A 76 -18.39 3.65 20.99
N GLN A 77 -18.91 3.83 19.77
CA GLN A 77 -20.15 4.60 19.53
C GLN A 77 -21.43 3.86 19.94
N ARG A 78 -21.48 2.52 19.86
CA ARG A 78 -22.67 1.75 20.28
C ARG A 78 -22.90 1.66 21.79
N ARG A 79 -21.92 1.98 22.63
CA ARG A 79 -22.06 1.93 24.10
C ARG A 79 -22.54 3.25 24.73
N ARG A 80 -22.78 4.29 23.93
CA ARG A 80 -23.26 5.60 24.37
C ARG A 80 -24.64 5.97 23.79
N GLY A 81 -25.33 5.04 23.14
CA GLY A 81 -26.70 5.20 22.65
C GLY A 81 -27.68 4.48 23.56
#